data_AF-A0A8S9R4Y3-F1
#
_entry.id   AF-A0A8S9R4Y3-F1
#
_cell.length_a   1.000
_cell.length_b   1.000
_cell.length_c   1.000
_cell.angle_alpha   90.00
_cell.angle_beta   90.00
_cell.angle_gamma   90.00
#
_symmetry.space_group_name_H-M   'P 1'
#
loop_
_entity.id
_entity.type
_entity.pdbx_description
1 polymer ?
#
loop_
_entity_poly.entity_id
_entity_poly.type
_entity_poly.pdbx_seq_one_letter_code
_entity_poly.pdbx_strand_id
1 'polypeptide(L)'
;MKRNIVYLPKDLLVAILSRVPEASLARLRSTSKEWNALIKKDARLDKKSLAIILIDCRVYLARLDLHDNNLVKVISQLRLTDPLSSSSEEVDVRRVCHCDGLLLCTTMDERLVVWNPCSVETSRIIKQLNSKYSSDTYALGKSSCNNEYKILRVYHLGDGWMSACLVEYEIYDFTSNSWRVVGEARGWTFPGNWRHGTSADGNTY
;
A
#
# COMPACT_ATOMS: atom_id res chain seq x y z
N MET A 1 2.14 20.62 -31.58
CA MET A 1 2.01 19.42 -30.73
C MET A 1 2.54 19.77 -29.34
N LYS A 2 1.66 20.09 -28.38
CA LYS A 2 2.09 20.43 -27.01
C LYS A 2 2.43 19.13 -26.28
N ARG A 3 3.70 18.95 -25.92
CA ARG A 3 4.12 17.87 -25.01
C ARG A 3 3.56 18.19 -23.63
N ASN A 4 2.56 17.45 -23.18
CA ASN A 4 2.14 17.46 -21.78
C ASN A 4 3.27 16.85 -20.95
N ILE A 5 4.13 17.71 -20.41
CA ILE A 5 5.14 17.30 -19.43
C ILE A 5 4.41 17.19 -18.10
N VAL A 6 4.14 15.95 -17.68
CA VAL A 6 3.62 15.68 -16.34
C VAL A 6 4.77 15.92 -15.36
N TYR A 7 4.72 17.04 -14.64
CA TYR A 7 5.68 17.31 -13.58
C TYR A 7 5.34 16.46 -12.37
N LEU A 8 6.16 15.45 -12.11
CA LEU A 8 6.09 14.69 -10.88
C LEU A 8 6.70 15.55 -9.74
N PRO A 9 6.01 15.76 -8.62
CA PRO A 9 6.56 16.44 -7.45
C PRO A 9 7.92 15.86 -7.05
N LYS A 10 8.86 16.75 -6.71
CA LYS A 10 10.25 16.39 -6.37
C LYS A 10 10.34 15.30 -5.29
N ASP A 11 9.40 15.33 -4.37
CA ASP A 11 9.30 14.39 -3.28
C ASP A 11 8.92 12.98 -3.72
N LEU A 12 7.97 12.86 -4.66
CA LEU A 12 7.60 11.58 -5.27
C LEU A 12 8.74 11.05 -6.15
N LEU A 13 9.47 11.94 -6.81
CA LEU A 13 10.70 11.59 -7.52
C LEU A 13 11.74 10.95 -6.60
N VAL A 14 11.97 11.52 -5.42
CA VAL A 14 12.87 10.95 -4.41
C VAL A 14 12.37 9.59 -3.92
N ALA A 15 11.07 9.45 -3.67
CA ALA A 15 10.45 8.20 -3.27
C ALA A 15 10.55 7.10 -4.33
N ILE A 16 10.48 7.45 -5.61
CA ILE A 16 10.70 6.50 -6.72
C ILE A 16 12.18 6.12 -6.78
N LEU A 17 13.08 7.11 -6.76
CA LEU A 17 14.53 6.88 -6.87
C LEU A 17 15.06 6.02 -5.73
N SER A 18 14.54 6.15 -4.51
CA SER A 18 14.95 5.31 -3.37
C SER A 18 14.65 3.82 -3.61
N ARG A 19 13.68 3.48 -4.47
CA ARG A 19 13.30 2.10 -4.78
C ARG A 19 14.06 1.50 -5.96
N VAL A 20 14.69 2.35 -6.77
CA VAL A 20 15.43 1.91 -7.96
C VAL A 20 16.73 1.18 -7.52
N PRO A 21 17.10 0.06 -8.16
CA PRO A 21 18.37 -0.61 -7.92
C PRO A 21 19.56 0.33 -8.13
N GLU A 22 20.64 0.16 -7.36
CA GLU A 22 21.80 1.06 -7.44
C GLU A 22 22.44 1.11 -8.83
N ALA A 23 22.48 -0.02 -9.55
CA ALA A 23 22.97 -0.07 -10.92
C ALA A 23 22.16 0.85 -11.87
N SER A 24 20.83 0.87 -11.71
CA SER A 24 19.95 1.73 -12.49
C SER A 24 20.08 3.19 -12.06
N LEU A 25 20.24 3.47 -10.77
CA LEU A 25 20.54 4.83 -10.28
C LEU A 25 21.88 5.35 -10.81
N ALA A 26 22.90 4.50 -10.90
CA ALA A 26 24.20 4.87 -11.46
C ALA A 26 24.07 5.30 -12.93
N ARG A 27 23.27 4.57 -13.72
CA ARG A 27 22.94 4.96 -15.10
C ARG A 27 22.16 6.26 -15.17
N LEU A 28 21.22 6.49 -14.25
CA LEU A 28 20.43 7.73 -14.23
C LEU A 28 21.30 8.96 -13.86
N ARG A 29 22.32 8.77 -13.01
CA ARG A 29 23.30 9.82 -12.69
C ARG A 29 24.09 10.25 -13.93
N SER A 30 24.31 9.36 -14.91
CA SER A 30 25.06 9.70 -16.12
C SER A 30 24.22 10.37 -17.21
N THR A 31 22.89 10.44 -17.09
CA THR A 31 22.03 11.03 -18.13
C THR A 31 21.89 12.55 -18.02
N SER A 32 22.00 13.13 -16.81
CA SER A 32 21.95 14.59 -16.61
C SER A 32 22.53 15.03 -15.27
N LYS A 33 23.05 16.26 -15.25
CA LYS A 33 23.59 16.92 -14.04
C LYS A 33 22.51 17.09 -12.96
N GLU A 34 21.27 17.30 -13.36
CA GLU A 34 20.14 17.50 -12.45
C GLU A 34 19.77 16.20 -11.71
N TRP A 35 19.66 15.08 -12.45
CA TRP A 35 19.47 13.75 -11.86
C TRP A 35 20.65 13.32 -10.99
N ASN A 36 21.88 13.63 -11.40
CA ASN A 36 23.07 13.35 -10.59
C ASN A 36 23.03 14.11 -9.26
N ALA A 37 22.65 15.40 -9.27
CA ALA A 37 22.52 16.22 -8.07
C ALA A 37 21.39 15.71 -7.15
N LEU A 38 20.23 15.39 -7.71
CA LEU A 38 19.08 14.85 -6.96
C LEU A 38 19.43 13.52 -6.27
N ILE A 39 20.01 12.58 -7.01
CA ILE A 39 20.36 11.25 -6.47
C ILE A 39 21.49 11.36 -5.43
N LYS A 40 22.45 12.27 -5.60
CA LYS A 40 23.52 12.49 -4.60
C LYS A 40 23.00 13.11 -3.32
N LYS A 41 22.03 14.02 -3.41
CA LYS A 41 21.48 14.77 -2.26
C LYS A 41 20.46 13.95 -1.46
N ASP A 42 19.59 13.21 -2.14
CA ASP A 42 18.43 12.55 -1.50
C ASP A 42 18.49 11.02 -1.51
N ALA A 43 19.05 10.36 -2.53
CA ALA A 43 19.05 8.88 -2.58
C ALA A 43 20.09 8.23 -1.65
N ARG A 44 20.97 9.03 -1.04
CA ARG A 44 21.83 8.60 0.08
C ARG A 44 21.09 8.57 1.42
N LEU A 45 19.89 9.12 1.47
CA LEU A 45 19.07 9.13 2.66
C LEU A 45 18.33 7.80 2.74
N ASP A 46 18.59 7.11 3.83
CA ASP A 46 18.33 5.69 4.06
C ASP A 46 16.92 5.27 3.62
N LYS A 47 16.82 4.26 2.74
CA LYS A 47 15.55 3.66 2.27
C LYS A 47 14.63 3.25 3.42
N LYS A 48 15.22 3.08 4.61
CA LYS A 48 14.61 2.64 5.87
C LYS A 48 13.73 3.67 6.57
N SER A 49 13.69 4.91 6.07
CA SER A 49 12.99 6.01 6.76
C SER A 49 11.68 6.44 6.10
N LEU A 50 11.23 5.82 5.01
CA LEU A 50 9.93 6.18 4.40
C LEU A 50 8.79 5.30 4.95
N ALA A 51 7.69 5.94 5.32
CA ALA A 51 6.49 5.29 5.82
C ALA A 51 5.24 5.82 5.09
N ILE A 52 4.24 4.96 4.95
CA ILE A 52 2.90 5.36 4.54
C ILE A 52 2.08 5.55 5.82
N ILE A 53 1.49 6.72 5.99
CA ILE A 53 0.66 7.04 7.15
C ILE A 53 -0.74 7.47 6.70
N LEU A 54 -1.72 7.22 7.57
CA LEU A 54 -3.10 7.62 7.36
C LEU A 54 -3.44 8.74 8.36
N ILE A 55 -3.82 9.91 7.86
CA ILE A 55 -4.26 11.05 8.68
C ILE A 55 -5.59 11.52 8.11
N ASP A 56 -6.62 11.61 8.96
CA ASP A 56 -7.96 12.09 8.57
C ASP A 56 -8.51 11.41 7.30
N CYS A 57 -8.42 10.08 7.26
CA CYS A 57 -8.81 9.24 6.11
C CYS A 57 -8.06 9.51 4.79
N ARG A 58 -6.95 10.28 4.82
CA ARG A 58 -6.09 10.54 3.65
C ARG A 58 -4.73 9.86 3.81
N VAL A 59 -4.19 9.40 2.69
CA VAL A 59 -2.91 8.68 2.66
C VAL A 59 -1.77 9.67 2.43
N TYR A 60 -0.73 9.58 3.25
CA TYR A 60 0.46 10.42 3.14
C TYR A 60 1.71 9.57 3.07
N LEU A 61 2.67 10.05 2.29
CA LEU A 61 4.05 9.64 2.40
C LEU A 61 4.71 10.48 3.48
N ALA A 62 5.33 9.83 4.45
CA ALA A 62 6.07 10.47 5.51
C ALA A 62 7.48 9.89 5.62
N ARG A 63 8.36 10.69 6.19
CA ARG A 63 9.72 10.29 6.54
C ARG A 63 9.88 10.26 8.04
N LEU A 64 10.38 9.14 8.55
CA LEU A 64 10.69 8.90 9.93
C LEU A 64 12.18 9.10 10.15
N ASP A 65 12.54 10.17 10.86
CA ASP A 65 13.92 10.34 11.32
C ASP A 65 14.07 9.68 12.70
N LEU A 66 14.71 8.50 12.72
CA LEU A 66 14.96 7.74 13.95
C LEU A 66 16.19 8.27 14.72
N HIS A 67 16.99 9.17 14.13
CA HIS A 67 18.17 9.73 14.78
C HIS A 67 17.86 11.00 15.59
N ASP A 68 16.82 11.75 15.21
CA ASP A 68 16.46 13.02 15.84
C ASP A 68 15.03 12.97 16.39
N ASN A 69 14.88 12.57 17.66
CA ASN A 69 13.64 12.64 18.45
C ASN A 69 12.37 11.99 17.82
N ASN A 70 12.50 10.97 16.97
CA ASN A 70 11.38 10.34 16.26
C ASN A 70 10.52 11.34 15.47
N LEU A 71 11.15 12.34 14.86
CA LEU A 71 10.43 13.33 14.06
C LEU A 71 9.81 12.66 12.83
N VAL A 72 8.47 12.72 12.73
CA VAL A 72 7.73 12.34 11.52
C VAL A 72 7.57 13.58 10.66
N LYS A 73 8.26 13.62 9.52
CA LYS A 73 8.08 14.67 8.51
C LYS A 73 7.13 14.18 7.43
N VAL A 74 5.92 14.74 7.37
CA VAL A 74 5.02 14.52 6.24
C VAL A 74 5.67 15.10 4.99
N ILE A 75 5.81 14.27 3.97
CA ILE A 75 6.44 14.64 2.72
C ILE A 75 5.38 15.13 1.74
N SER A 76 4.38 14.30 1.46
CA SER A 76 3.36 14.59 0.46
C SER A 76 2.08 13.78 0.70
N GLN A 77 0.94 14.37 0.38
CA GLN A 77 -0.32 13.63 0.27
C GLN A 77 -0.31 12.79 -1.01
N LEU A 78 -0.69 11.53 -0.88
CA LEU A 78 -0.96 10.64 -2.00
C LEU A 78 -2.47 10.66 -2.23
N ARG A 79 -2.92 11.14 -3.38
CA ARG A 79 -4.35 11.27 -3.68
C ARG A 79 -4.86 10.04 -4.40
N LEU A 80 -5.85 9.37 -3.80
CA LEU A 80 -6.58 8.28 -4.41
C LEU A 80 -7.89 8.84 -4.98
N THR A 81 -7.95 8.99 -6.31
CA THR A 81 -9.19 9.36 -7.00
C THR A 81 -10.13 8.18 -7.13
N ASP A 82 -11.44 8.44 -7.07
CA ASP A 82 -12.46 7.41 -7.19
C ASP A 82 -12.42 6.75 -8.59
N PRO A 83 -12.12 5.44 -8.70
CA PRO A 83 -12.10 4.75 -9.98
C PRO A 83 -13.48 4.65 -10.66
N LEU A 84 -14.57 4.85 -9.92
CA LEU A 84 -15.95 4.76 -10.41
C LEU A 84 -16.57 6.13 -10.70
N SER A 85 -15.97 7.22 -10.22
CA SER A 85 -16.51 8.55 -10.47
C SER A 85 -15.92 9.17 -11.73
N SER A 86 -16.78 9.83 -12.52
CA SER A 86 -16.33 10.72 -13.60
C SER A 86 -15.81 12.06 -13.06
N SER A 87 -16.09 12.39 -11.80
CA SER A 87 -15.47 13.50 -11.09
C SER A 87 -14.13 13.06 -10.48
N SER A 88 -13.13 13.94 -10.48
CA SER A 88 -11.82 13.70 -9.85
C SER A 88 -11.89 13.74 -8.31
N GLU A 89 -12.97 13.24 -7.72
CA GLU A 89 -13.20 13.23 -6.29
C GLU A 89 -12.25 12.23 -5.60
N GLU A 90 -11.76 12.65 -4.44
CA GLU A 90 -10.79 11.86 -3.66
C GLU A 90 -11.53 10.97 -2.67
N VAL A 91 -11.18 9.68 -2.66
CA VAL A 91 -11.83 8.67 -1.81
C VAL A 91 -11.25 8.69 -0.40
N ASP A 92 -12.11 8.58 0.61
CA ASP A 92 -11.70 8.43 1.99
C ASP A 92 -11.25 6.99 2.29
N VAL A 93 -10.03 6.86 2.80
CA VAL A 93 -9.38 5.59 3.11
C VAL A 93 -9.50 5.27 4.59
N ARG A 94 -10.05 4.11 4.91
CA ARG A 94 -10.21 3.59 6.28
C ARG A 94 -8.96 2.86 6.78
N ARG A 95 -8.34 2.05 5.93
CA ARG A 95 -7.09 1.32 6.23
C ARG A 95 -6.22 1.24 4.99
N VAL A 96 -4.91 1.18 5.21
CA VAL A 96 -3.91 1.01 4.15
C VAL A 96 -2.84 0.02 4.61
N CYS A 97 -2.42 -0.86 3.72
CA CYS A 97 -1.18 -1.63 3.84
C CYS A 97 -0.41 -1.55 2.52
N HIS A 98 0.90 -1.81 2.56
CA HIS A 98 1.73 -1.76 1.37
C HIS A 98 2.51 -3.06 1.16
N CYS A 99 2.82 -3.38 -0.09
CA CYS A 99 3.77 -4.43 -0.45
C CYS A 99 4.49 -4.00 -1.73
N ASP A 100 5.83 -3.91 -1.68
CA ASP A 100 6.67 -3.54 -2.84
C ASP A 100 6.21 -2.24 -3.57
N GLY A 101 5.62 -1.31 -2.81
CA GLY A 101 5.13 -0.02 -3.34
C GLY A 101 3.73 -0.01 -3.91
N LEU A 102 3.10 -1.16 -4.00
CA LEU A 102 1.68 -1.27 -4.22
C LEU A 102 0.96 -1.07 -2.88
N LEU A 103 -0.10 -0.28 -2.89
CA LEU A 103 -0.95 -0.03 -1.74
C LEU A 103 -2.24 -0.83 -1.87
N LEU A 104 -2.69 -1.41 -0.77
CA LEU A 104 -4.02 -1.98 -0.64
C LEU A 104 -4.78 -1.14 0.37
N CYS A 105 -5.86 -0.51 -0.11
CA CYS A 105 -6.70 0.39 0.64
C CYS A 105 -8.09 -0.23 0.83
N THR A 106 -8.61 -0.14 2.04
CA THR A 106 -10.06 -0.28 2.28
C THR A 106 -10.64 1.11 2.46
N THR A 107 -11.66 1.46 1.70
CA THR A 107 -12.30 2.78 1.74
C THR A 107 -13.39 2.82 2.81
N MET A 108 -13.89 4.03 3.11
CA MET A 108 -14.98 4.20 4.09
C MET A 108 -16.31 3.59 3.63
N ASP A 109 -16.53 3.48 2.32
CA ASP A 109 -17.66 2.78 1.70
C ASP A 109 -17.38 1.29 1.44
N GLU A 110 -16.45 0.72 2.22
CA GLU A 110 -16.12 -0.71 2.24
C GLU A 110 -15.64 -1.29 0.90
N ARG A 111 -15.06 -0.49 0.00
CA ARG A 111 -14.42 -0.98 -1.22
C ARG A 111 -12.98 -1.39 -0.95
N LEU A 112 -12.51 -2.41 -1.67
CA LEU A 112 -11.12 -2.85 -1.63
C LEU A 112 -10.43 -2.36 -2.90
N VAL A 113 -9.41 -1.54 -2.75
CA VAL A 113 -8.71 -0.88 -3.85
C VAL A 113 -7.23 -1.19 -3.79
N VAL A 114 -6.70 -1.72 -4.88
CA VAL A 114 -5.25 -1.86 -5.10
C VAL A 114 -4.79 -0.65 -5.88
N TRP A 115 -3.79 0.06 -5.39
CA TRP A 115 -3.37 1.35 -5.94
C TRP A 115 -1.86 1.50 -5.96
N ASN A 116 -1.30 1.90 -7.09
CA ASN A 116 0.10 2.31 -7.19
C ASN A 116 0.19 3.85 -7.23
N PRO A 117 0.66 4.51 -6.16
CA PRO A 117 0.73 5.97 -6.09
C PRO A 117 1.75 6.59 -7.05
N CYS A 118 2.65 5.79 -7.65
CA CYS A 118 3.63 6.27 -8.61
C CYS A 118 3.10 6.29 -10.05
N SER A 119 1.89 5.78 -10.30
CA SER A 119 1.28 5.75 -11.63
C SER A 119 -0.14 6.31 -11.61
N VAL A 120 -0.39 7.27 -12.50
CA VAL A 120 -1.61 8.08 -12.54
C VAL A 120 -2.89 7.27 -12.81
N GLU A 121 -2.78 6.08 -13.43
CA GLU A 121 -3.93 5.29 -13.91
C GLU A 121 -4.06 3.88 -13.28
N THR A 122 -3.61 3.67 -12.04
CA THR A 122 -3.40 2.28 -11.54
C THR A 122 -4.18 1.91 -10.28
N SER A 123 -5.24 2.63 -9.93
CA SER A 123 -6.19 2.14 -8.94
C SER A 123 -7.14 1.11 -9.56
N ARG A 124 -7.19 -0.08 -8.98
CA ARG A 124 -8.07 -1.19 -9.39
C ARG A 124 -8.95 -1.58 -8.21
N ILE A 125 -10.25 -1.62 -8.45
CA ILE A 125 -11.20 -2.14 -7.47
C ILE A 125 -11.19 -3.66 -7.51
N ILE A 126 -11.08 -4.27 -6.34
CA ILE A 126 -11.18 -5.71 -6.14
C ILE A 126 -12.59 -6.01 -5.65
N LYS A 127 -13.32 -6.79 -6.44
CA LYS A 127 -14.67 -7.20 -6.09
C LYS A 127 -14.60 -8.08 -4.85
N GLN A 128 -15.23 -7.62 -3.76
CA GLN A 128 -15.41 -8.42 -2.55
C GLN A 128 -16.58 -9.37 -2.76
N LEU A 129 -16.42 -10.64 -2.37
CA LEU A 129 -17.47 -11.64 -2.59
C LEU A 129 -18.69 -11.38 -1.71
N ASN A 130 -18.49 -10.98 -0.44
CA ASN A 130 -19.54 -10.75 0.55
C ASN A 130 -19.00 -9.88 1.71
N SER A 131 -19.08 -8.55 1.62
CA SER A 131 -18.91 -7.68 2.81
C SER A 131 -20.17 -7.78 3.66
N LYS A 132 -20.31 -8.86 4.45
CA LYS A 132 -21.36 -8.95 5.47
C LYS A 132 -20.87 -8.51 6.85
N TYR A 133 -19.55 -8.34 7.02
CA TYR A 133 -18.93 -8.10 8.31
C TYR A 133 -17.90 -6.97 8.20
N SER A 134 -18.11 -5.92 9.00
CA SER A 134 -17.24 -4.73 9.12
C SER A 134 -15.85 -5.02 9.73
N SER A 135 -15.53 -6.30 9.90
CA SER A 135 -14.42 -6.80 10.70
C SER A 135 -13.30 -7.46 9.86
N ASP A 136 -13.49 -7.58 8.54
CA ASP A 136 -12.51 -8.17 7.66
C ASP A 136 -11.14 -7.50 7.77
N THR A 137 -10.09 -8.32 7.79
CA THR A 137 -8.70 -7.90 7.77
C THR A 137 -8.09 -8.29 6.43
N TYR A 138 -7.37 -7.35 5.81
CA TYR A 138 -6.75 -7.57 4.52
C TYR A 138 -5.25 -7.35 4.61
N ALA A 139 -4.51 -8.18 3.90
CA ALA A 139 -3.07 -8.09 3.78
C ALA A 139 -2.68 -8.27 2.31
N LEU A 140 -1.79 -7.41 1.81
CA LEU A 140 -1.20 -7.54 0.48
C LEU A 140 0.16 -8.21 0.62
N GLY A 141 0.41 -9.24 -0.18
CA GLY A 141 1.69 -9.94 -0.21
C GLY A 141 2.13 -10.27 -1.63
N LYS A 142 3.42 -10.55 -1.79
CA LYS A 142 4.00 -11.02 -3.05
C LYS A 142 4.58 -12.40 -2.82
N SER A 143 4.18 -13.36 -3.66
CA SER A 143 4.66 -14.73 -3.53
C SER A 143 6.11 -14.82 -4.00
N SER A 144 6.96 -15.42 -3.18
CA SER A 144 8.39 -15.62 -3.49
C SER A 144 8.63 -16.61 -4.62
N CYS A 145 7.69 -17.53 -4.88
CA CYS A 145 7.89 -18.58 -5.89
C CYS A 145 7.63 -18.10 -7.33
N ASN A 146 6.71 -17.16 -7.52
CA ASN A 146 6.30 -16.71 -8.85
C ASN A 146 6.21 -15.18 -9.00
N ASN A 147 6.61 -14.41 -7.98
CA ASN A 147 6.56 -12.94 -7.96
C ASN A 147 5.16 -12.34 -8.18
N GLU A 148 4.10 -13.14 -8.01
CA GLU A 148 2.73 -12.66 -8.14
C GLU A 148 2.24 -12.02 -6.85
N TYR A 149 1.51 -10.93 -6.97
CA TYR A 149 0.78 -10.35 -5.85
C TYR A 149 -0.43 -11.21 -5.51
N LYS A 150 -0.77 -11.25 -4.22
CA LYS A 150 -1.96 -11.92 -3.69
C LYS A 150 -2.51 -11.08 -2.54
N ILE A 151 -3.83 -11.11 -2.34
CA ILE A 151 -4.46 -10.47 -1.18
C ILE A 151 -4.97 -11.56 -0.27
N LEU A 152 -4.53 -11.57 0.98
CA LEU A 152 -5.12 -12.38 2.03
C LEU A 152 -6.28 -11.59 2.65
N ARG A 153 -7.44 -12.22 2.75
CA ARG A 153 -8.58 -11.77 3.55
C ARG A 153 -8.75 -12.74 4.71
N VAL A 154 -8.86 -12.18 5.91
CA VAL A 154 -9.13 -12.90 7.15
C VAL A 154 -10.41 -12.33 7.73
N TYR A 155 -11.42 -13.17 7.91
CA TYR A 155 -12.68 -12.74 8.51
C TYR A 155 -13.12 -13.69 9.61
N HIS A 156 -13.86 -13.12 10.55
CA HIS A 156 -14.40 -13.81 11.71
C HIS A 156 -15.88 -14.09 11.49
N LEU A 157 -16.29 -15.33 11.68
CA LEU A 157 -17.69 -15.74 11.77
C LEU A 157 -18.05 -15.84 13.26
N GLY A 158 -18.82 -14.88 13.75
CA GLY A 158 -19.25 -14.80 15.15
C GLY A 158 -19.12 -13.39 15.76
N ASP A 159 -19.43 -13.28 17.05
CA ASP A 159 -19.41 -12.04 17.83
C ASP A 159 -18.00 -11.54 18.19
N GLY A 160 -16.95 -12.36 17.99
CA GLY A 160 -15.56 -11.98 17.65
C GLY A 160 -14.79 -11.05 18.61
N TRP A 161 -15.44 -10.56 19.67
CA TRP A 161 -14.89 -9.58 20.60
C TRP A 161 -14.44 -10.23 21.92
N MET A 162 -15.02 -11.38 22.30
CA MET A 162 -14.72 -12.06 23.57
C MET A 162 -14.80 -13.60 23.55
N SER A 163 -15.13 -14.24 22.42
CA SER A 163 -15.27 -15.70 22.32
C SER A 163 -14.49 -16.28 21.15
N ALA A 164 -14.12 -17.56 21.28
CA ALA A 164 -13.54 -18.35 20.20
C ALA A 164 -14.47 -18.29 18.98
N CYS A 165 -13.99 -17.69 17.89
CA CYS A 165 -14.75 -17.57 16.66
C CYS A 165 -14.08 -18.38 15.55
N LEU A 166 -14.87 -18.67 14.53
CA LEU A 166 -14.37 -19.32 13.34
C LEU A 166 -13.68 -18.27 12.46
N VAL A 167 -12.42 -18.53 12.12
CA VAL A 167 -11.63 -17.67 11.24
C VAL A 167 -11.48 -18.38 9.90
N GLU A 168 -11.96 -17.75 8.84
CA GLU A 168 -11.77 -18.23 7.49
C GLU A 168 -10.76 -17.33 6.75
N TYR A 169 -9.95 -17.98 5.92
CA TYR A 169 -8.89 -17.35 5.14
C TYR A 169 -9.19 -17.52 3.66
N GLU A 170 -9.27 -16.40 2.96
CA GLU A 170 -9.40 -16.37 1.51
C GLU A 170 -8.18 -15.67 0.90
N ILE A 171 -7.75 -16.17 -0.25
CA ILE A 171 -6.72 -15.54 -1.06
C ILE A 171 -7.32 -15.09 -2.37
N TYR A 172 -7.18 -13.80 -2.66
CA TYR A 172 -7.41 -13.26 -3.99
C TYR A 172 -6.15 -13.45 -4.83
N ASP A 173 -6.36 -14.03 -6.00
CA ASP A 173 -5.33 -14.27 -6.99
C ASP A 173 -5.55 -13.35 -8.19
N PHE A 174 -4.58 -12.48 -8.47
CA PHE A 174 -4.68 -11.48 -9.53
C PHE A 174 -4.68 -12.09 -10.93
N THR A 175 -4.07 -13.26 -11.10
CA THR A 175 -3.96 -13.98 -12.38
C THR A 175 -5.31 -14.59 -12.75
N SER A 176 -5.99 -15.23 -11.80
CA SER A 176 -7.34 -15.77 -11.99
C SER A 176 -8.46 -14.73 -11.80
N ASN A 177 -8.14 -13.55 -11.26
CA ASN A 177 -9.11 -12.51 -10.90
C ASN A 177 -10.22 -13.04 -9.96
N SER A 178 -9.87 -13.96 -9.06
CA SER A 178 -10.85 -14.67 -8.22
C SER A 178 -10.34 -14.89 -6.80
N TRP A 179 -11.28 -15.03 -5.88
CA TRP A 179 -11.02 -15.46 -4.51
C TRP A 179 -11.08 -16.98 -4.42
N ARG A 180 -10.19 -17.56 -3.62
CA ARG A 180 -10.24 -18.97 -3.22
C ARG A 180 -10.13 -19.10 -1.71
N VAL A 181 -10.91 -20.00 -1.12
CA VAL A 181 -10.78 -20.37 0.28
C VAL A 181 -9.51 -21.21 0.44
N VAL A 182 -8.71 -20.89 1.45
CA VAL A 182 -7.42 -21.56 1.71
C VAL A 182 -7.43 -22.30 3.04
N GLY A 183 -8.30 -21.92 3.98
CA GLY A 183 -8.49 -22.69 5.21
C GLY A 183 -9.49 -22.07 6.18
N GLU A 184 -9.72 -22.82 7.25
CA GLU A 184 -10.56 -22.49 8.39
C GLU A 184 -9.76 -22.79 9.67
N ALA A 185 -9.77 -21.88 10.64
CA ALA A 185 -9.22 -22.10 11.97
C ALA A 185 -10.26 -21.84 13.05
N ARG A 186 -10.30 -22.72 14.06
CA ARG A 186 -11.18 -22.63 15.23
C ARG A 186 -10.38 -22.19 16.45
N GLY A 187 -10.99 -21.41 17.33
CA GLY A 187 -10.37 -21.02 18.60
C GLY A 187 -9.37 -19.88 18.49
N TRP A 188 -9.30 -19.21 17.34
CA TRP A 188 -8.43 -18.05 17.14
C TRP A 188 -9.16 -16.75 17.48
N THR A 189 -8.48 -15.86 18.19
CA THR A 189 -8.95 -14.50 18.46
C THR A 189 -7.90 -13.50 17.98
N PHE A 190 -8.30 -12.61 17.09
CA PHE A 190 -7.51 -11.43 16.72
C PHE A 190 -8.15 -10.22 17.41
N PRO A 191 -7.54 -9.69 18.49
CA PRO A 191 -8.04 -8.49 19.16
C PRO A 191 -8.25 -7.37 18.14
N GLY A 192 -9.41 -6.70 18.20
CA GLY A 192 -9.84 -5.74 17.18
C GLY A 192 -8.82 -4.63 16.86
N ASN A 193 -7.97 -4.28 17.82
CA ASN A 193 -6.98 -3.21 17.71
C ASN A 193 -5.71 -3.61 16.94
N TRP A 194 -5.52 -4.89 16.60
CA TRP A 194 -4.27 -5.44 16.04
C TRP A 194 -4.45 -5.92 14.59
N ARG A 195 -5.49 -5.45 13.90
CA ARG A 195 -5.84 -5.85 12.52
C ARG A 195 -5.12 -5.05 11.43
N HIS A 196 -3.99 -4.43 11.78
CA HIS A 196 -3.20 -3.62 10.86
C HIS A 196 -2.02 -4.45 10.34
N GLY A 197 -2.15 -4.98 9.12
CA GLY A 197 -1.06 -5.69 8.47
C GLY A 197 0.06 -4.74 8.04
N THR A 198 1.31 -5.12 8.29
CA THR A 198 2.50 -4.37 7.85
C THR A 198 3.36 -5.23 6.94
N SER A 199 4.15 -4.62 6.06
CA SER A 199 5.11 -5.38 5.24
C SER A 199 6.53 -4.94 5.52
N ALA A 200 7.40 -5.91 5.83
CA ALA A 200 8.84 -5.71 5.99
C ALA A 200 9.58 -6.74 5.13
N ASP A 201 10.54 -6.27 4.35
CA ASP A 201 11.38 -7.09 3.46
C ASP A 201 10.59 -8.01 2.50
N GLY A 202 9.43 -7.54 2.03
CA GLY A 202 8.57 -8.29 1.11
C GLY A 202 7.67 -9.33 1.76
N ASN A 203 7.80 -9.54 3.08
CA ASN A 203 6.87 -10.34 3.88
C ASN A 203 5.79 -9.46 4.48
N THR A 204 4.62 -10.02 4.76
CA THR A 204 3.48 -9.33 5.37
C THR A 204 3.20 -9.95 6.73
N TYR A 205 3.10 -9.13 7.77
CA TYR A 205 2.93 -9.49 9.18
C TYR A 205 1.64 -8.91 9.74
#